data_AF-U5W1X4-F1
#
_entry.id   AF-U5W1X4-F1
#
_cell.length_a   1.000
_cell.length_b   1.000
_cell.length_c   1.000
_cell.angle_alpha   90.00
_cell.angle_beta   90.00
_cell.angle_gamma   90.00
#
_symmetry.space_group_name_H-M   'P 1'
#
loop_
_entity.id
_entity.type
_entity.pdbx_description
1 polymer ?
#
loop_
_entity_poly.entity_id
_entity_poly.type
_entity_poly.pdbx_seq_one_letter_code
_entity_poly.pdbx_strand_id
1 'polypeptide(L)'
;MSSAVVDVVIAVVLTLALTALAASAVVEWIGNLTHKRAKYLLRGLRNMLDAAGDAGRTAKSGPLAGAEAENAIYRKALAPGDGTTGDLTARLFDHPMLRAMMQPRRSAAGERTRVPPYVPAEMFSRALVDTLTPDDGDPLTLDRVRAAVAALDESMPARKALLGLAVRPAPPGKPPTGPRVSAIWSPRRTAPGARSGGPTTARGVSSPVWACRVRSPVPVTGS
;
A
#
# COMPACT_ATOMS: atom_id res chain seq x y z
N MET A 1 58.31 -17.35 -8.18
CA MET A 1 57.26 -17.99 -9.01
C MET A 1 55.84 -17.83 -8.48
N SER A 2 55.64 -17.30 -7.27
CA SER A 2 54.32 -17.14 -6.64
C SER A 2 53.44 -16.01 -7.20
N SER A 3 54.04 -15.03 -7.92
CA SER A 3 53.33 -13.85 -8.44
C SER A 3 52.36 -14.17 -9.57
N ALA A 4 52.75 -15.08 -10.49
CA ALA A 4 51.96 -15.36 -11.68
C ALA A 4 50.59 -16.00 -11.35
N VAL A 5 50.53 -16.85 -10.32
CA VAL A 5 49.27 -17.45 -9.87
C VAL A 5 48.35 -16.38 -9.28
N VAL A 6 48.91 -15.45 -8.50
CA VAL A 6 48.15 -14.36 -7.89
C VAL A 6 47.55 -13.45 -8.98
N ASP A 7 48.32 -13.10 -10.01
CA ASP A 7 47.82 -12.27 -11.12
C ASP A 7 46.66 -12.93 -11.87
N VAL A 8 46.74 -14.25 -12.13
CA VAL A 8 45.65 -15.00 -12.76
C VAL A 8 44.40 -15.03 -11.87
N VAL A 9 44.58 -15.27 -10.57
CA VAL A 9 43.45 -15.28 -9.62
C VAL A 9 42.78 -13.90 -9.57
N ILE A 10 43.56 -12.81 -9.53
CA ILE A 10 43.04 -11.45 -9.55
C ILE A 10 42.26 -11.19 -10.84
N ALA A 11 42.79 -11.58 -12.01
CA ALA A 11 42.12 -11.40 -13.30
C ALA A 11 40.79 -12.16 -13.39
N VAL A 12 40.75 -13.40 -12.90
CA VAL A 12 39.54 -14.22 -12.87
C VAL A 12 38.48 -13.60 -11.94
N VAL A 13 38.87 -13.19 -10.73
CA VAL A 13 37.96 -12.55 -9.78
C VAL A 13 37.40 -11.25 -10.33
N LEU A 14 38.24 -10.40 -10.93
CA LEU A 14 37.79 -9.14 -11.54
C LEU A 14 36.84 -9.37 -12.71
N THR A 15 37.11 -10.35 -13.56
CA THR A 15 36.25 -10.67 -14.71
C THR A 15 34.88 -11.18 -14.25
N LEU A 16 34.83 -12.03 -13.22
CA LEU A 16 33.59 -12.50 -12.61
C LEU A 16 32.81 -11.36 -11.95
N ALA A 17 33.49 -10.47 -11.22
CA ALA A 17 32.87 -9.32 -10.57
C ALA A 17 32.27 -8.34 -11.60
N LEU A 18 33.00 -8.03 -12.68
CA LEU A 18 32.50 -7.19 -13.77
C LEU A 18 31.30 -7.82 -14.48
N THR A 19 31.35 -9.13 -14.72
CA THR A 19 30.24 -9.86 -15.34
C THR A 19 28.99 -9.82 -14.45
N ALA A 20 29.15 -10.01 -13.14
CA ALA A 20 28.06 -9.93 -12.18
C ALA A 20 27.44 -8.52 -12.13
N LEU A 21 28.27 -7.47 -12.09
CA LEU A 21 27.81 -6.09 -12.15
C LEU A 21 27.06 -5.77 -13.45
N ALA A 22 27.57 -6.22 -14.58
CA ALA A 22 26.92 -6.03 -15.88
C ALA A 22 25.54 -6.73 -15.93
N ALA A 23 25.45 -7.96 -15.41
CA ALA A 23 24.18 -8.67 -15.32
C ALA A 23 23.15 -7.94 -14.45
N SER A 24 23.56 -7.43 -13.28
CA SER A 24 22.69 -6.62 -12.42
C SER A 24 22.21 -5.34 -13.11
N ALA A 25 23.13 -4.61 -13.79
CA ALA A 25 22.79 -3.40 -14.51
C ALA A 25 21.79 -3.66 -15.65
N VAL A 26 21.94 -4.76 -16.39
CA VAL A 26 21.01 -5.15 -17.45
C VAL A 26 19.63 -5.49 -16.88
N VAL A 27 19.55 -6.24 -15.77
CA VAL A 27 18.27 -6.58 -15.13
C VAL A 27 17.57 -5.33 -14.61
N GLU A 28 18.31 -4.42 -13.98
CA GLU A 28 17.78 -3.14 -13.51
C GLU A 28 17.32 -2.27 -14.70
N TRP A 29 18.10 -2.21 -15.77
CA TRP A 29 17.74 -1.48 -16.98
C TRP A 29 16.47 -2.03 -17.61
N ILE A 30 16.33 -3.36 -17.74
CA ILE A 30 15.10 -4.01 -18.25
C ILE A 30 13.91 -3.74 -17.31
N GLY A 31 14.13 -3.79 -16.00
CA GLY A 31 13.12 -3.47 -14.99
C GLY A 31 12.62 -2.03 -15.08
N ASN A 32 13.56 -1.09 -15.27
CA ASN A 32 13.25 0.33 -15.43
C ASN A 32 12.61 0.61 -16.80
N LEU A 33 13.07 -0.02 -17.87
CA LEU A 33 12.54 0.17 -19.22
C LEU A 33 11.09 -0.32 -19.32
N THR A 34 10.75 -1.42 -18.66
CA THR A 34 9.46 -2.05 -18.89
C THR A 34 8.30 -1.29 -18.25
N HIS A 35 8.41 -0.65 -17.07
CA HIS A 35 7.26 -0.03 -16.37
C HIS A 35 6.02 -0.95 -16.23
N LYS A 36 6.16 -2.23 -16.59
CA LYS A 36 5.06 -3.17 -16.85
C LYS A 36 4.40 -3.60 -15.55
N ARG A 37 5.14 -3.56 -14.44
CA ARG A 37 4.63 -3.93 -13.10
C ARG A 37 3.44 -3.07 -12.68
N ALA A 38 3.54 -1.75 -12.80
CA ALA A 38 2.44 -0.84 -12.48
C ALA A 38 1.23 -1.06 -13.40
N LYS A 39 1.49 -1.33 -14.68
CA LYS A 39 0.44 -1.56 -15.69
C LYS A 39 -0.33 -2.86 -15.45
N TYR A 40 0.38 -3.95 -15.15
CA TYR A 40 -0.25 -5.23 -14.81
C TYR A 40 -1.02 -5.18 -13.50
N LEU A 41 -0.50 -4.46 -12.51
CA LEU A 41 -1.21 -4.21 -11.26
C LEU A 41 -2.54 -3.51 -11.51
N LEU A 42 -2.50 -2.39 -12.25
CA LEU A 42 -3.69 -1.60 -12.54
C LEU A 42 -4.70 -2.40 -13.39
N ARG A 43 -4.22 -3.17 -14.37
CA ARG A 43 -5.07 -4.06 -15.17
C ARG A 43 -5.72 -5.15 -14.31
N GLY A 44 -4.97 -5.76 -13.41
CA GLY A 44 -5.48 -6.74 -12.45
C GLY A 44 -6.55 -6.15 -11.54
N LEU A 45 -6.28 -4.97 -10.97
CA LEU A 45 -7.23 -4.24 -10.12
C LEU A 45 -8.52 -3.92 -10.87
N ARG A 46 -8.46 -3.37 -12.09
CA ARG A 46 -9.66 -3.08 -12.88
C ARG A 46 -10.47 -4.33 -13.20
N ASN A 47 -9.79 -5.41 -13.60
CA ASN A 47 -10.47 -6.69 -13.85
C ASN A 47 -11.17 -7.25 -12.61
N MET A 48 -10.69 -6.90 -11.41
CA MET A 48 -11.27 -7.36 -10.14
C MET A 48 -12.30 -6.39 -9.56
N LEU A 49 -12.14 -5.08 -9.79
CA LEU A 49 -12.90 -4.02 -9.13
C LEU A 49 -13.98 -3.38 -10.01
N ASP A 50 -13.77 -3.29 -11.33
CA ASP A 50 -14.69 -2.60 -12.23
C ASP A 50 -15.66 -3.59 -12.88
N ALA A 51 -16.82 -3.09 -13.32
CA ALA A 51 -17.79 -3.90 -14.05
C ALA A 51 -17.21 -4.39 -15.39
N ALA A 52 -17.51 -5.65 -15.76
CA ALA A 52 -16.96 -6.32 -16.94
C ALA A 52 -17.33 -5.66 -18.30
N GLY A 53 -18.13 -4.60 -18.29
CA GLY A 53 -18.58 -3.88 -19.49
C GLY A 53 -17.51 -3.01 -20.16
N ASP A 54 -16.48 -2.57 -19.45
CA ASP A 54 -15.62 -1.46 -19.91
C ASP A 54 -14.19 -1.84 -20.35
N ALA A 55 -13.75 -3.06 -20.05
CA ALA A 55 -12.32 -3.44 -20.18
C ALA A 55 -11.96 -4.22 -21.46
N GLY A 56 -12.95 -4.60 -22.30
CA GLY A 56 -12.74 -5.68 -23.27
C GLY A 56 -13.12 -5.43 -24.73
N ARG A 57 -13.80 -4.34 -25.09
CA ARG A 57 -14.27 -4.14 -26.46
C ARG A 57 -13.42 -3.07 -27.15
N THR A 58 -12.67 -3.50 -28.16
CA THR A 58 -11.84 -2.70 -29.11
C THR A 58 -10.35 -2.52 -28.79
N ALA A 59 -9.53 -3.49 -29.20
CA ALA A 59 -8.18 -3.18 -29.69
C ALA A 59 -7.76 -4.23 -30.73
N LYS A 60 -7.70 -3.81 -32.00
CA LYS A 60 -7.21 -4.63 -33.11
C LYS A 60 -5.74 -4.99 -32.87
N SER A 61 -5.41 -6.27 -32.95
CA SER A 61 -4.09 -6.83 -32.66
C SER A 61 -3.10 -6.56 -33.80
N GLY A 62 -2.24 -5.55 -33.63
CA GLY A 62 -1.05 -5.32 -34.44
C GLY A 62 0.20 -5.18 -33.53
N PRO A 63 1.42 -5.45 -34.04
CA PRO A 63 2.65 -5.50 -33.22
C PRO A 63 3.03 -4.16 -32.57
N LEU A 64 2.65 -3.02 -33.18
CA LEU A 64 2.76 -1.68 -32.58
C LEU A 64 1.46 -1.22 -31.89
N ALA A 65 0.32 -1.82 -32.25
CA ALA A 65 -0.99 -1.49 -31.66
C ALA A 65 -1.09 -1.93 -30.20
N GLY A 66 -0.32 -2.93 -29.76
CA GLY A 66 -0.29 -3.38 -28.37
C GLY A 66 0.16 -2.29 -27.40
N ALA A 67 1.22 -1.53 -27.73
CA ALA A 67 1.76 -0.49 -26.86
C ALA A 67 0.85 0.75 -26.77
N GLU A 68 0.25 1.15 -27.88
CA GLU A 68 -0.70 2.28 -27.92
C GLU A 68 -2.02 1.93 -27.24
N ALA A 69 -2.59 0.76 -27.52
CA ALA A 69 -3.79 0.28 -26.83
C ALA A 69 -3.56 0.14 -25.32
N GLU A 70 -2.38 -0.35 -24.91
CA GLU A 70 -2.02 -0.45 -23.51
C GLU A 70 -1.90 0.93 -22.84
N ASN A 71 -1.29 1.91 -23.53
CA ASN A 71 -1.22 3.28 -23.03
C ASN A 71 -2.60 3.96 -22.99
N ALA A 72 -3.50 3.63 -23.92
CA ALA A 72 -4.88 4.12 -23.91
C ALA A 72 -5.67 3.58 -22.71
N ILE A 73 -5.54 2.29 -22.39
CA ILE A 73 -6.13 1.69 -21.18
C ILE A 73 -5.62 2.36 -19.92
N TYR A 74 -4.30 2.57 -19.84
CA TYR A 74 -3.67 3.24 -18.70
C TYR A 74 -4.13 4.70 -18.56
N ARG A 75 -4.26 5.44 -19.67
CA ARG A 75 -4.79 6.81 -19.66
C ARG A 75 -6.26 6.84 -19.26
N LYS A 76 -7.10 5.91 -19.76
CA LYS A 76 -8.51 5.79 -19.34
C LYS A 76 -8.61 5.49 -17.84
N ALA A 77 -7.70 4.66 -17.30
CA ALA A 77 -7.69 4.32 -15.88
C ALA A 77 -7.24 5.46 -14.95
N LEU A 78 -6.48 6.42 -15.49
CA LEU A 78 -6.00 7.60 -14.78
C LEU A 78 -6.86 8.84 -15.06
N ALA A 79 -7.82 8.72 -15.96
CA ALA A 79 -8.78 9.78 -16.16
C ALA A 79 -9.58 9.92 -14.85
N PRO A 80 -9.83 11.15 -14.38
CA PRO A 80 -10.71 11.34 -13.24
C PRO A 80 -12.05 10.66 -13.54
N GLY A 81 -12.45 9.74 -12.67
CA GLY A 81 -13.73 9.06 -12.80
C GLY A 81 -14.83 10.11 -12.75
N ASP A 82 -15.80 10.01 -13.67
CA ASP A 82 -17.00 10.84 -13.69
C ASP A 82 -18.00 10.49 -12.57
N GLY A 83 -17.60 9.59 -11.67
CA GLY A 83 -18.44 9.08 -10.58
C GLY A 83 -19.46 8.03 -11.03
N THR A 84 -19.40 7.56 -12.28
CA THR A 84 -20.28 6.48 -12.74
C THR A 84 -20.10 5.20 -11.92
N THR A 85 -21.20 4.45 -11.77
CA THR A 85 -21.36 3.26 -10.92
C THR A 85 -20.45 2.09 -11.32
N GLY A 86 -19.52 2.26 -12.26
CA GLY A 86 -18.61 1.23 -12.79
C GLY A 86 -17.13 1.41 -12.45
N ASP A 87 -16.71 2.58 -11.95
CA ASP A 87 -15.29 2.98 -11.88
C ASP A 87 -14.77 3.08 -10.44
N LEU A 88 -14.89 1.98 -9.69
CA LEU A 88 -14.36 1.87 -8.33
C LEU A 88 -12.84 2.08 -8.32
N THR A 89 -12.15 1.62 -9.37
CA THR A 89 -10.69 1.77 -9.48
C THR A 89 -10.29 3.25 -9.61
N ALA A 90 -10.93 4.06 -10.46
CA ALA A 90 -10.56 5.47 -10.55
C ALA A 90 -10.85 6.24 -9.26
N ARG A 91 -12.00 5.97 -8.60
CA ARG A 91 -12.32 6.57 -7.30
C ARG A 91 -11.28 6.21 -6.23
N LEU A 92 -10.83 4.96 -6.23
CA LEU A 92 -9.79 4.51 -5.33
C LEU A 92 -8.45 5.22 -5.59
N PHE A 93 -8.03 5.38 -6.84
CA PHE A 93 -6.77 6.06 -7.15
C PHE A 93 -6.82 7.58 -6.97
N ASP A 94 -7.99 8.22 -6.99
CA ASP A 94 -8.14 9.63 -6.65
C ASP A 94 -8.10 9.90 -5.14
N HIS A 95 -8.15 8.85 -4.31
CA HIS A 95 -8.08 8.94 -2.86
C HIS A 95 -6.79 9.63 -2.38
N PRO A 96 -6.83 10.57 -1.41
CA PRO A 96 -5.66 11.37 -1.00
C PRO A 96 -4.47 10.52 -0.57
N MET A 97 -4.72 9.38 0.08
CA MET A 97 -3.66 8.46 0.52
C MET A 97 -2.92 7.79 -0.65
N LEU A 98 -3.62 7.44 -1.72
CA LEU A 98 -3.01 6.81 -2.90
C LEU A 98 -2.48 7.86 -3.87
N ARG A 99 -3.16 9.00 -3.99
CA ARG A 99 -2.75 10.14 -4.79
C ARG A 99 -1.40 10.71 -4.34
N ALA A 100 -1.11 10.71 -3.04
CA ALA A 100 0.20 11.12 -2.52
C ALA A 100 1.36 10.21 -3.00
N MET A 101 1.09 8.96 -3.35
CA MET A 101 2.08 8.03 -3.92
C MET A 101 2.22 8.18 -5.44
N MET A 102 1.25 8.79 -6.09
CA MET A 102 1.30 9.04 -7.53
C MET A 102 2.28 10.18 -7.79
N GLN A 103 3.31 9.90 -8.57
CA GLN A 103 4.32 10.92 -8.88
C GLN A 103 3.83 11.78 -10.05
N PRO A 104 3.62 13.10 -9.86
CA PRO A 104 3.37 14.00 -10.97
C PRO A 104 4.67 14.10 -11.78
N ARG A 105 4.68 13.51 -12.97
CA ARG A 105 5.81 13.66 -13.90
C ARG A 105 5.47 14.80 -14.86
N ARG A 106 6.06 15.96 -14.60
CA ARG A 106 6.02 17.08 -15.54
C ARG A 106 6.80 16.68 -16.80
N SER A 107 6.09 16.48 -17.90
CA SER A 107 6.68 16.21 -19.21
C SER A 107 6.50 17.43 -20.11
N ALA A 108 7.40 17.62 -21.09
CA ALA A 108 7.26 18.66 -22.11
C ALA A 108 5.95 18.54 -22.91
N ALA A 109 5.32 17.35 -22.92
CA ALA A 109 4.05 17.06 -23.56
C ALA A 109 2.83 17.08 -22.59
N GLY A 110 2.96 17.70 -21.40
CA GLY A 110 1.91 17.81 -20.38
C GLY A 110 2.20 17.06 -19.08
N GLU A 111 1.32 17.23 -18.09
CA GLU A 111 1.43 16.55 -16.80
C GLU A 111 0.96 15.09 -16.93
N ARG A 112 1.86 14.13 -16.65
CA ARG A 112 1.54 12.71 -16.65
C ARG A 112 1.70 12.16 -15.26
N THR A 113 0.62 11.63 -14.70
CA THR A 113 0.66 10.96 -13.40
C THR A 113 1.19 9.54 -13.56
N ARG A 114 2.27 9.21 -12.84
CA ARG A 114 2.83 7.84 -12.83
C ARG A 114 2.25 7.08 -11.64
N VAL A 115 1.57 5.97 -11.93
CA VAL A 115 1.07 5.03 -10.93
C VAL A 115 2.28 4.36 -10.28
N PRO A 116 2.31 4.23 -8.95
CA PRO A 116 3.39 3.57 -8.26
C PRO A 116 3.51 2.10 -8.71
N PRO A 117 4.74 1.54 -8.78
CA PRO A 117 4.96 0.15 -9.19
C PRO A 117 4.44 -0.86 -8.16
N TYR A 118 4.17 -0.42 -6.93
CA TYR A 118 3.64 -1.21 -5.84
C TYR A 118 2.78 -0.32 -4.94
N VAL A 119 1.64 -0.85 -4.49
CA VAL A 119 0.78 -0.21 -3.48
C VAL A 119 0.78 -1.13 -2.25
N PRO A 120 1.18 -0.64 -1.07
CA PRO A 120 1.11 -1.42 0.17
C PRO A 120 -0.32 -1.89 0.43
N ALA A 121 -0.50 -3.16 0.82
CA ALA A 121 -1.81 -3.74 1.07
C ALA A 121 -2.61 -2.96 2.13
N GLU A 122 -1.94 -2.48 3.18
CA GLU A 122 -2.54 -1.67 4.24
C GLU A 122 -3.14 -0.36 3.71
N MET A 123 -2.37 0.39 2.91
CA MET A 123 -2.81 1.64 2.31
C MET A 123 -3.98 1.42 1.34
N PHE A 124 -3.90 0.35 0.54
CA PHE A 124 -4.95 -0.04 -0.38
C PHE A 124 -6.24 -0.39 0.36
N SER A 125 -6.18 -1.24 1.39
CA SER A 125 -7.36 -1.64 2.16
C SER A 125 -8.00 -0.45 2.88
N ARG A 126 -7.19 0.44 3.44
CA ARG A 126 -7.70 1.64 4.12
C ARG A 126 -8.37 2.60 3.14
N ALA A 127 -7.73 2.88 2.01
CA ALA A 127 -8.31 3.71 0.95
C ALA A 127 -9.58 3.08 0.37
N LEU A 128 -9.64 1.75 0.23
CA LEU A 128 -10.83 1.06 -0.25
C LEU A 128 -12.01 1.20 0.72
N VAL A 129 -11.78 1.00 2.02
CA VAL A 129 -12.83 1.15 3.04
C VAL A 129 -13.33 2.59 3.09
N ASP A 130 -12.43 3.57 3.04
CA ASP A 130 -12.76 5.00 3.04
C ASP A 130 -13.53 5.40 1.76
N THR A 131 -13.12 4.86 0.60
CA THR A 131 -13.83 5.09 -0.68
C THR A 131 -15.24 4.49 -0.69
N LEU A 132 -15.44 3.34 -0.05
CA LEU A 132 -16.76 2.69 0.07
C LEU A 132 -17.65 3.33 1.13
N THR A 133 -17.04 3.88 2.18
CA THR A 133 -17.72 4.34 3.39
C THR A 133 -17.27 5.77 3.71
N PRO A 134 -17.68 6.77 2.89
CA PRO A 134 -17.27 8.15 3.10
C PRO A 134 -17.58 8.61 4.53
N ASP A 135 -16.68 9.41 5.11
CA ASP A 135 -16.78 9.84 6.50
C ASP A 135 -17.96 10.81 6.70
N ASP A 136 -19.10 10.27 7.10
CA ASP A 136 -20.30 11.02 7.46
C ASP A 136 -20.31 11.38 8.96
N GLY A 137 -19.20 11.14 9.69
CA GLY A 137 -19.09 11.34 11.15
C GLY A 137 -19.57 10.17 12.01
N ASP A 138 -20.16 9.14 11.39
CA ASP A 138 -20.60 7.92 12.07
C ASP A 138 -19.45 6.94 12.33
N PRO A 139 -19.46 6.21 13.46
CA PRO A 139 -18.45 5.20 13.75
C PRO A 139 -18.42 4.11 12.67
N LEU A 140 -17.21 3.76 12.22
CA LEU A 140 -17.01 2.70 11.22
C LEU A 140 -17.34 1.33 11.81
N THR A 141 -18.54 0.81 11.49
CA THR A 141 -19.00 -0.53 11.90
C THR A 141 -18.89 -1.53 10.75
N LEU A 142 -18.75 -2.81 11.09
CA LEU A 142 -18.70 -3.88 10.09
C LEU A 142 -19.99 -3.97 9.26
N ASP A 143 -21.14 -3.70 9.88
CA ASP A 143 -22.44 -3.69 9.21
C ASP A 143 -22.56 -2.55 8.20
N ARG A 144 -21.99 -1.37 8.50
CA ARG A 144 -21.92 -0.25 7.56
C ARG A 144 -21.08 -0.60 6.33
N VAL A 145 -19.89 -1.20 6.54
CA VAL A 145 -19.05 -1.67 5.43
C VAL A 145 -19.79 -2.73 4.61
N ARG A 146 -20.52 -3.66 5.26
CA ARG A 146 -21.32 -4.68 4.57
C ARG A 146 -22.44 -4.05 3.74
N ALA A 147 -23.14 -3.05 4.27
CA ALA A 147 -24.18 -2.32 3.56
C ALA A 147 -23.63 -1.55 2.36
N ALA A 148 -22.48 -0.88 2.52
CA ALA A 148 -21.79 -0.18 1.44
C ALA A 148 -21.37 -1.14 0.31
N VAL A 149 -20.83 -2.32 0.66
CA VAL A 149 -20.50 -3.36 -0.32
C VAL A 149 -21.76 -3.91 -1.02
N ALA A 150 -22.85 -4.12 -0.28
CA ALA A 150 -24.10 -4.62 -0.84
C ALA A 150 -24.74 -3.63 -1.84
N ALA A 151 -24.51 -2.33 -1.64
CA ALA A 151 -24.93 -1.23 -2.50
C ALA A 151 -24.11 -1.06 -3.79
N LEU A 152 -22.97 -1.78 -3.93
CA LEU A 152 -22.23 -1.83 -5.19
C LEU A 152 -23.06 -2.51 -6.29
N ASP A 153 -22.76 -2.17 -7.55
CA ASP A 153 -23.40 -2.76 -8.72
C ASP A 153 -23.23 -4.29 -8.72
N GLU A 154 -24.30 -5.02 -9.03
CA GLU A 154 -24.30 -6.48 -9.07
C GLU A 154 -23.40 -7.07 -10.17
N SER A 155 -23.16 -6.30 -11.22
CA SER A 155 -22.26 -6.66 -12.33
C SER A 155 -20.78 -6.58 -11.97
N MET A 156 -20.42 -6.00 -10.81
CA MET A 156 -19.03 -5.91 -10.37
C MET A 156 -18.53 -7.23 -9.77
N PRO A 157 -17.43 -7.81 -10.26
CA PRO A 157 -16.84 -9.00 -9.67
C PRO A 157 -16.37 -8.76 -8.22
N ALA A 158 -15.95 -7.54 -7.88
CA ALA A 158 -15.56 -7.15 -6.53
C ALA A 158 -16.67 -7.34 -5.50
N ARG A 159 -17.92 -7.07 -5.84
CA ARG A 159 -19.05 -7.19 -4.90
C ARG A 159 -19.12 -8.60 -4.31
N LYS A 160 -19.04 -9.62 -5.17
CA LYS A 160 -19.09 -11.02 -4.74
C LYS A 160 -17.89 -11.40 -3.86
N ALA A 161 -16.69 -10.95 -4.23
CA ALA A 161 -15.48 -11.22 -3.47
C ALA A 161 -15.52 -10.56 -2.07
N LEU A 162 -15.96 -9.30 -2.00
CA LEU A 162 -16.06 -8.53 -0.76
C LEU A 162 -17.18 -9.04 0.15
N LEU A 163 -18.33 -9.40 -0.40
CA LEU A 163 -19.40 -10.05 0.37
C LEU A 163 -18.95 -11.41 0.93
N GLY A 164 -18.20 -12.20 0.15
CA GLY A 164 -17.64 -13.46 0.63
C GLY A 164 -16.71 -13.29 1.83
N LEU A 165 -15.92 -12.21 1.86
CA LEU A 165 -15.07 -11.86 3.01
C LEU A 165 -15.91 -11.38 4.21
N ALA A 166 -16.92 -10.55 3.97
CA ALA A 166 -17.78 -10.00 5.02
C ALA A 166 -18.72 -11.04 5.64
N VAL A 167 -19.04 -12.11 4.92
CA VAL A 167 -19.90 -13.21 5.37
C VAL A 167 -19.13 -14.22 6.20
N ARG A 168 -17.79 -14.27 6.13
CA ARG A 168 -17.00 -15.28 6.85
C ARG A 168 -17.33 -15.20 8.35
N PRO A 169 -18.07 -16.18 8.91
CA PRO A 169 -18.40 -16.16 10.32
C PRO A 169 -17.09 -16.26 11.08
N ALA A 170 -16.94 -15.46 12.15
CA ALA A 170 -15.84 -15.62 13.07
C ALA A 170 -15.76 -17.11 13.43
N PRO A 171 -14.57 -17.75 13.36
CA PRO A 171 -14.45 -19.13 13.79
C PRO A 171 -15.04 -19.23 15.20
N PRO A 172 -15.85 -20.27 15.51
CA PRO A 172 -16.44 -20.42 16.83
C PRO A 172 -15.29 -20.29 17.83
N GLY A 173 -15.35 -19.22 18.63
CA GLY A 173 -14.25 -18.83 19.47
C GLY A 173 -13.84 -20.03 20.30
N LYS A 174 -12.62 -20.53 20.11
CA LYS A 174 -12.04 -21.46 21.07
C LYS A 174 -12.08 -20.68 22.40
N PRO A 175 -12.78 -21.18 23.44
CA PRO A 175 -12.83 -20.48 24.72
C PRO A 175 -11.38 -20.18 25.13
N PRO A 176 -11.11 -19.03 25.76
CA PRO A 176 -9.75 -18.66 26.15
C PRO A 176 -9.20 -19.70 27.13
N THR A 177 -8.50 -20.70 26.59
CA THR A 177 -7.70 -21.67 27.35
C THR A 177 -6.42 -20.97 27.75
N GLY A 178 -6.54 -20.03 28.69
CA GLY A 178 -5.41 -19.29 29.22
C GLY A 178 -5.85 -18.46 30.43
N PRO A 179 -5.05 -18.41 31.51
CA PRO A 179 -5.36 -17.58 32.66
C PRO A 179 -5.50 -16.14 32.20
N ARG A 180 -6.61 -15.51 32.57
CA ARG A 180 -6.86 -14.08 32.36
C ARG A 180 -5.74 -13.29 33.03
N VAL A 181 -4.74 -12.86 32.26
CA VAL A 181 -3.81 -11.83 32.70
C VAL A 181 -4.56 -10.52 32.64
N SER A 182 -5.23 -10.18 33.74
CA SER A 182 -5.84 -8.88 33.96
C SER A 182 -4.74 -7.83 33.89
N ALA A 183 -4.59 -7.19 32.73
CA ALA A 183 -3.79 -5.97 32.61
C ALA A 183 -4.54 -4.88 33.38
N ILE A 184 -4.27 -4.78 34.69
CA ILE A 184 -4.68 -3.67 35.54
C ILE A 184 -3.94 -2.43 35.01
N TRP A 185 -4.60 -1.73 34.11
CA TRP A 185 -4.16 -0.43 33.61
C TRP A 185 -4.50 0.59 34.71
N SER A 186 -3.58 0.81 35.65
CA SER A 186 -3.69 1.92 36.59
C SER A 186 -3.21 3.21 35.92
N PRO A 187 -4.05 4.25 35.77
CA PRO A 187 -3.61 5.54 35.31
C PRO A 187 -2.73 6.18 36.40
N ARG A 188 -1.44 6.36 36.08
CA ARG A 188 -0.50 7.04 36.97
C ARG A 188 -0.82 8.54 36.95
N ARG A 189 -1.55 9.00 37.97
CA ARG A 189 -1.72 10.43 38.28
C ARG A 189 -0.35 11.10 38.37
N THR A 190 -0.01 11.92 37.39
CA THR A 190 1.08 12.90 37.53
C THR A 190 0.56 14.07 38.35
N ALA A 191 1.15 14.28 39.53
CA ALA A 191 0.87 15.44 40.38
C ALA A 191 1.35 16.74 39.71
N PRO A 192 0.62 17.87 39.86
CA PRO A 192 1.05 19.16 39.36
C PRO A 192 2.10 19.75 40.30
N GLY A 193 3.35 19.76 39.86
CA GLY A 193 4.42 20.51 40.50
C GLY A 193 4.26 22.01 40.21
N ALA A 194 3.87 22.76 41.22
CA ALA A 194 3.90 24.21 41.23
C ALA A 194 5.32 24.72 40.91
N ARG A 195 5.45 25.62 39.92
CA ARG A 195 6.60 26.52 39.85
C ARG A 195 6.18 27.87 39.28
N SER A 196 6.43 28.86 40.12
CA SER A 196 6.18 30.29 40.00
C SER A 196 7.00 30.97 38.90
N GLY A 197 6.35 31.89 38.18
CA GLY A 197 6.85 33.24 37.87
C GLY A 197 7.98 33.40 36.85
N GLY A 198 7.66 33.99 35.70
CA GLY A 198 8.63 34.67 34.82
C GLY A 198 8.15 34.81 33.37
N PRO A 199 8.12 36.03 32.78
CA PRO A 199 7.54 36.26 31.46
C PRO A 199 8.57 36.16 30.32
N THR A 200 8.07 35.70 29.18
CA THR A 200 8.53 36.02 27.81
C THR A 200 9.90 35.46 27.38
N THR A 201 9.93 34.45 26.50
CA THR A 201 10.17 34.55 25.03
C THR A 201 10.54 33.16 24.48
N ALA A 202 10.19 32.91 23.21
CA ALA A 202 10.71 31.88 22.29
C ALA A 202 9.98 30.53 22.21
N ARG A 203 9.49 30.26 20.98
CA ARG A 203 8.87 29.03 20.50
C ARG A 203 9.91 27.90 20.46
N GLY A 204 9.59 26.77 21.11
CA GLY A 204 10.33 25.52 20.97
C GLY A 204 9.34 24.35 20.86
N VAL A 205 9.24 23.77 19.67
CA VAL A 205 8.46 22.54 19.42
C VAL A 205 9.17 21.40 20.16
N SER A 206 8.53 20.90 21.21
CA SER A 206 9.05 19.84 22.08
C SER A 206 8.59 18.48 21.53
N SER A 207 9.50 17.72 20.93
CA SER A 207 9.24 16.34 20.53
C SER A 207 9.13 15.43 21.75
N PRO A 208 8.14 14.53 21.83
CA PRO A 208 8.09 13.54 22.90
C PRO A 208 9.19 12.48 22.71
N VAL A 209 10.09 12.37 23.69
CA VAL A 209 11.09 11.31 23.78
C VAL A 209 10.43 10.06 24.36
N TRP A 210 10.24 9.04 23.52
CA TRP A 210 9.73 7.73 23.94
C TRP A 210 10.88 6.89 24.52
N ALA A 211 10.94 6.78 25.84
CA ALA A 211 11.88 5.88 26.51
C ALA A 211 11.24 4.49 26.69
N CYS A 212 11.67 3.53 25.87
CA CYS A 212 11.27 2.13 26.00
C CYS A 212 12.09 1.47 27.12
N ARG A 213 11.50 1.27 28.31
CA ARG A 213 12.17 0.60 29.43
C ARG A 213 11.77 -0.86 29.47
N VAL A 214 12.67 -1.74 29.01
CA VAL A 214 12.54 -3.20 29.15
C VAL A 214 12.62 -3.55 30.64
N ARG A 215 11.57 -4.16 31.20
CA ARG A 215 11.52 -4.59 32.60
C ARG A 215 11.96 -6.04 32.68
N SER A 216 13.02 -6.31 33.44
CA SER A 216 13.54 -7.66 33.67
C SER A 216 12.51 -8.56 34.37
N PRO A 217 12.49 -9.88 34.08
CA PRO A 217 11.58 -10.83 34.70
C PRO A 217 11.89 -11.01 36.19
N VAL A 218 10.82 -11.10 36.99
CA VAL A 218 10.88 -11.38 38.44
C VAL A 218 11.05 -12.90 38.64
N PRO A 219 11.97 -13.36 39.50
CA PRO A 219 12.13 -14.78 39.80
C PRO A 219 10.90 -15.30 40.58
N VAL A 220 10.34 -16.41 40.10
CA VAL A 220 9.26 -17.13 40.76
C VAL A 220 9.88 -18.03 41.84
N THR A 221 9.64 -17.73 43.11
CA THR A 221 9.94 -18.64 44.21
C THR A 221 8.83 -19.67 44.32
N GLY A 222 9.15 -20.94 44.04
CA GLY A 222 8.25 -22.07 44.24
C GLY A 222 8.08 -22.40 45.72
N SER A 223 6.89 -22.90 46.05
CA SER A 223 6.55 -23.59 47.30
C SER A 223 6.08 -25.00 46.95
#